data_AF-A0A371L2T7-F1
#
_entry.id   AF-A0A371L2T7-F1
#
_cell.length_a   1.000
_cell.length_b   1.000
_cell.length_c   1.000
_cell.angle_alpha   90.00
_cell.angle_beta   90.00
_cell.angle_gamma   90.00
#
_symmetry.space_group_name_H-M   'P 1'
#
loop_
_entity.id
_entity.type
_entity.pdbx_description
1 polymer ?
#
loop_
_entity_poly.entity_id
_entity_poly.type
_entity_poly.pdbx_seq_one_letter_code
_entity_poly.pdbx_strand_id
1 'polypeptide(L)'
;MGDFNLNLQTAEEHLDEDDAEGDVVLGVLDGSTPPEEWVQSVARGNVLFLAIEGDLNKLASGFARDIKDMDGQLMHFRKFLVVSPPGVDINTDNL
;
A
#
# COMPACT_ATOMS: atom_id res chain seq x y z
N MET A 1 -15.95 5.35 -32.83
CA MET A 1 -15.28 4.66 -31.70
C MET A 1 -15.30 5.65 -30.56
N GLY A 2 -16.01 5.34 -29.48
CA GLY A 2 -16.43 6.32 -28.48
C GLY A 2 -15.31 6.72 -27.52
N ASP A 3 -15.18 8.02 -27.31
CA ASP A 3 -14.41 8.65 -26.25
C ASP A 3 -14.87 8.13 -24.88
N PHE A 4 -14.00 7.37 -24.21
CA PHE A 4 -14.18 6.97 -22.83
C PHE A 4 -13.72 8.12 -21.94
N ASN A 5 -14.60 9.10 -21.71
CA ASN A 5 -14.36 10.14 -20.73
C ASN A 5 -14.63 9.55 -19.33
N LEU A 6 -13.57 9.08 -18.68
CA LEU A 6 -13.62 8.60 -17.29
C LEU A 6 -14.02 9.79 -16.40
N ASN A 7 -15.31 9.87 -16.06
CA ASN A 7 -15.83 10.94 -15.21
C ASN A 7 -15.45 10.66 -13.75
N LEU A 8 -14.24 11.06 -13.37
CA LEU A 8 -13.68 10.92 -12.02
C LEU A 8 -14.55 11.61 -10.95
N GLN A 9 -15.40 12.56 -11.35
CA GLN A 9 -16.29 13.31 -10.48
C GLN A 9 -17.38 12.43 -9.82
N THR A 10 -17.75 11.29 -10.41
CA THR A 10 -18.76 10.38 -9.84
C THR A 10 -18.16 9.33 -8.91
N ALA A 11 -16.84 9.09 -8.97
CA ALA A 11 -16.17 8.15 -8.07
C ALA A 11 -16.00 8.72 -6.64
N GLU A 12 -16.04 10.05 -6.49
CA GLU A 12 -15.95 10.73 -5.19
C GLU A 12 -17.23 10.60 -4.35
N GLU A 13 -18.40 10.41 -4.97
CA GLU A 13 -19.70 10.36 -4.27
C GLU A 13 -20.01 9.00 -3.59
N HIS A 14 -19.16 8.00 -3.78
CA HIS A 14 -19.31 6.64 -3.21
C HIS A 14 -18.26 6.30 -2.14
N LEU A 15 -17.52 7.30 -1.67
CA LEU A 15 -16.66 7.18 -0.49
C LEU A 15 -17.53 7.51 0.74
N ASP A 16 -18.40 6.58 1.12
CA ASP A 16 -19.08 6.63 2.41
C ASP A 16 -18.01 6.77 3.52
N GLU A 17 -18.17 7.76 4.40
CA GLU A 17 -17.25 8.16 5.47
C GLU A 17 -17.09 7.13 6.61
N ASP A 18 -17.31 5.83 6.36
CA ASP A 18 -17.24 4.77 7.37
C ASP A 18 -16.13 3.74 7.03
N ASP A 19 -15.06 3.79 7.85
CA ASP A 19 -14.15 2.70 8.24
C ASP A 19 -12.91 2.33 7.40
N ALA A 20 -12.34 3.24 6.61
CA ALA A 20 -10.90 3.18 6.29
C ALA A 20 -10.23 4.51 6.66
N GLU A 21 -9.73 4.62 7.90
CA GLU A 21 -9.09 5.84 8.43
C GLU A 21 -7.80 6.26 7.70
N GLY A 22 -7.29 5.48 6.73
CA GLY A 22 -6.00 5.72 6.09
C GLY A 22 -6.02 5.82 4.57
N ASP A 23 -5.02 6.52 4.04
CA ASP A 23 -4.83 6.78 2.62
C ASP A 23 -4.10 5.64 1.90
N VAL A 24 -4.23 5.57 0.58
CA VAL A 24 -3.34 4.76 -0.27
C VAL A 24 -2.13 5.59 -0.66
N VAL A 25 -0.95 5.24 -0.15
CA VAL A 25 0.31 5.94 -0.38
C VAL A 25 1.11 5.25 -1.48
N LEU A 26 1.34 5.97 -2.57
CA LEU A 26 2.21 5.53 -3.66
C LEU A 26 3.66 5.93 -3.39
N GLY A 27 4.59 5.01 -3.63
CA GLY A 27 6.01 5.29 -3.43
C GLY A 27 6.92 4.42 -4.30
N VAL A 28 8.21 4.70 -4.22
CA VAL A 28 9.26 3.85 -4.80
C VAL A 28 10.09 3.29 -3.67
N LEU A 29 10.24 1.97 -3.65
CA LEU A 29 11.12 1.26 -2.74
C LEU A 29 12.48 1.12 -3.43
N ASP A 30 13.33 2.14 -3.23
CA ASP A 30 14.72 2.23 -3.73
C ASP A 30 15.75 2.37 -2.60
N GLY A 31 15.28 2.49 -1.34
CA GLY A 31 16.12 2.65 -0.14
C GLY A 31 16.44 4.09 0.21
N SER A 32 15.90 5.08 -0.53
CA SER A 32 16.03 6.50 -0.20
C SER A 32 15.15 6.92 0.98
N THR A 33 13.95 6.32 1.08
CA THR A 33 13.05 6.51 2.22
C THR A 33 13.46 5.62 3.40
N PRO A 34 13.68 6.19 4.60
CA PRO A 34 13.97 5.43 5.81
C PRO A 34 12.88 4.39 6.10
N PRO A 35 13.23 3.17 6.53
CA PRO A 35 12.25 2.13 6.85
C PRO A 35 11.19 2.56 7.87
N GLU A 36 11.56 3.40 8.84
CA GLU A 36 10.67 3.86 9.91
C GLU A 36 9.51 4.71 9.37
N GLU A 37 9.70 5.42 8.25
CA GLU A 37 8.63 6.21 7.63
C GLU A 37 7.53 5.30 7.05
N TRP A 38 7.91 4.16 6.48
CA TRP A 38 6.95 3.17 6.01
C TRP A 38 6.16 2.56 7.16
N VAL A 39 6.85 2.18 8.25
CA VAL A 39 6.22 1.66 9.46
C VAL A 39 5.23 2.67 10.04
N GLN A 40 5.62 3.94 10.15
CA GLN A 40 4.75 4.99 10.68
C GLN A 40 3.54 5.26 9.78
N SER A 41 3.71 5.20 8.46
CA SER A 41 2.61 5.38 7.53
C SER A 41 1.58 4.26 7.69
N VAL A 42 2.03 3.00 7.77
CA VAL A 42 1.13 1.86 8.00
C VAL A 42 0.47 1.92 9.38
N ALA A 43 1.21 2.33 10.42
CA ALA A 43 0.66 2.50 11.76
C ALA A 43 -0.43 3.58 11.86
N ARG A 44 -0.51 4.49 10.87
CA ARG A 44 -1.60 5.49 10.74
C ARG A 44 -2.81 4.96 9.95
N GLY A 45 -2.79 3.69 9.55
CA GLY A 45 -3.85 3.08 8.75
C GLY A 45 -3.63 3.16 7.24
N ASN A 46 -2.49 3.67 6.76
CA ASN A 46 -2.27 3.81 5.33
C ASN A 46 -1.88 2.48 4.67
N VAL A 47 -2.41 2.24 3.47
CA VAL A 47 -1.96 1.16 2.59
C VAL A 47 -0.82 1.68 1.72
N LEU A 48 0.31 0.98 1.66
CA LEU A 48 1.43 1.35 0.80
C LEU A 48 1.40 0.56 -0.50
N PHE A 49 1.60 1.25 -1.61
CA PHE A 49 1.80 0.65 -2.92
C PHE A 49 3.15 1.12 -3.49
N LEU A 50 4.17 0.30 -3.31
CA LEU A 50 5.56 0.68 -3.54
C LEU A 50 6.14 0.02 -4.79
N ALA A 51 6.58 0.79 -5.77
CA ALA A 51 7.32 0.26 -6.92
C ALA A 51 8.72 -0.17 -6.49
N ILE A 52 9.12 -1.40 -6.76
CA ILE A 52 10.39 -1.96 -6.28
C ILE A 52 11.50 -1.64 -7.28
N GLU A 53 12.50 -0.89 -6.83
CA GLU A 53 13.73 -0.61 -7.56
C GLU A 53 14.94 -1.21 -6.83
N GLY A 54 15.17 -2.50 -7.07
CA GLY A 54 16.31 -3.22 -6.51
C GLY A 54 15.95 -4.56 -5.91
N ASP A 55 16.64 -4.92 -4.83
CA ASP A 55 16.45 -6.18 -4.11
C ASP A 55 15.41 -5.99 -3.00
N LEU A 56 14.21 -6.53 -3.23
CA LEU A 56 13.09 -6.46 -2.28
C LEU A 56 13.47 -6.96 -0.88
N ASN A 57 14.22 -8.06 -0.77
CA ASN A 57 14.54 -8.62 0.54
C ASN A 57 15.41 -7.67 1.34
N LYS A 58 16.37 -7.01 0.70
CA LYS A 58 17.21 -6.00 1.36
C LYS A 58 16.39 -4.78 1.74
N LEU A 59 15.61 -4.25 0.80
CA LEU A 59 14.86 -3.01 0.99
C LEU A 59 13.72 -3.16 2.01
N ALA A 60 13.03 -4.30 2.01
CA ALA A 60 11.94 -4.57 2.94
C ALA A 60 12.43 -5.05 4.31
N SER A 61 13.66 -5.58 4.44
CA SER A 61 14.15 -6.12 5.71
C SER A 61 14.10 -5.12 6.88
N GLY A 62 14.21 -3.82 6.60
CA GLY A 62 14.20 -2.77 7.60
C GLY A 62 12.82 -2.45 8.21
N PHE A 63 11.72 -2.92 7.62
CA PHE A 63 10.36 -2.65 8.13
C PHE A 63 9.44 -3.87 8.12
N ALA A 64 9.75 -4.92 7.35
CA ALA A 64 8.87 -6.07 7.18
C ALA A 64 8.54 -6.77 8.51
N ARG A 65 9.50 -6.79 9.44
CA ARG A 65 9.27 -7.36 10.77
C ARG A 65 8.31 -6.49 11.59
N ASP A 66 8.53 -5.18 11.65
CA ASP A 66 7.67 -4.27 12.40
C ASP A 66 6.24 -4.27 11.88
N ILE A 67 6.05 -4.33 10.55
CA ILE A 67 4.73 -4.48 9.94
C ILE A 67 4.07 -5.81 10.35
N LYS A 68 4.82 -6.90 10.40
CA LYS A 68 4.29 -8.19 10.86
C LYS A 68 3.96 -8.21 12.34
N ASP A 69 4.79 -7.56 13.16
CA ASP A 69 4.61 -7.49 14.61
C ASP A 69 3.36 -6.63 14.98
N MET A 70 2.94 -5.71 14.10
CA MET A 70 1.68 -4.95 14.25
C MET A 70 0.47 -5.60 13.56
N ASP A 71 0.55 -6.87 13.14
CA ASP A 71 -0.52 -7.60 12.43
C ASP A 71 -0.89 -7.03 11.04
N GLY A 72 0.04 -6.30 10.41
CA GLY A 72 -0.07 -5.85 9.02
C GLY A 72 0.35 -6.92 8.00
N GLN A 73 -0.02 -6.70 6.74
CA GLN A 73 0.33 -7.62 5.64
C GLN A 73 1.35 -6.99 4.69
N LEU A 74 2.21 -7.83 4.11
CA LEU A 74 3.10 -7.46 3.01
C LEU A 74 2.90 -8.48 1.89
N MET A 75 2.77 -7.98 0.67
CA MET A 75 2.60 -8.80 -0.52
C MET A 75 3.41 -8.28 -1.67
N HIS A 76 4.30 -9.12 -2.19
CA HIS A 76 4.98 -8.83 -3.43
C HIS A 76 4.05 -9.17 -4.61
N PHE A 77 3.66 -8.15 -5.37
CA PHE A 77 2.89 -8.28 -6.59
C PHE A 77 3.70 -7.75 -7.79
N ARG A 78 4.31 -8.68 -8.52
CA ARG A 78 5.06 -8.43 -9.78
C ARG A 78 6.27 -7.51 -9.65
N LYS A 79 6.07 -6.19 -9.71
CA LYS A 79 7.11 -5.16 -9.54
C LYS A 79 6.78 -4.21 -8.39
N PHE A 80 5.75 -4.53 -7.63
CA PHE A 80 5.21 -3.71 -6.56
C PHE A 80 5.19 -4.49 -5.26
N LEU A 81 5.42 -3.79 -4.16
CA LEU A 81 5.16 -4.26 -2.81
C LEU A 81 3.90 -3.56 -2.32
N VAL A 82 2.88 -4.35 -1.99
CA VAL A 82 1.68 -3.87 -1.29
C VAL A 82 1.87 -4.12 0.19
N VAL A 83 1.63 -3.11 1.01
CA VAL A 83 1.69 -3.21 2.47
C VAL A 83 0.38 -2.70 3.04
N SER A 84 -0.29 -3.48 3.88
CA SER A 84 -1.54 -3.09 4.51
C SER A 84 -1.40 -2.98 6.03
N PRO A 85 -2.14 -2.05 6.66
CA PRO A 85 -2.23 -1.95 8.11
C PRO A 85 -3.02 -3.13 8.71
N PRO A 86 -2.94 -3.33 10.03
CA PRO A 86 -3.85 -4.24 10.72
C PRO A 86 -5.32 -3.93 10.41
N GLY A 87 -6.12 -4.98 10.23
CA GLY A 87 -7.55 -4.86 9.88
C GLY A 87 -7.84 -4.68 8.39
N VAL A 88 -6.82 -4.52 7.53
CA VAL A 88 -6.99 -4.44 6.07
C VAL A 88 -6.33 -5.65 5.40
N ASP A 89 -7.15 -6.53 4.84
CA ASP A 89 -6.71 -7.75 4.14
C ASP A 89 -6.41 -7.51 2.66
N ILE A 90 -5.32 -8.09 2.16
CA ILE A 90 -4.98 -8.10 0.74
C ILE A 90 -5.60 -9.33 0.07
N ASN A 91 -6.72 -9.15 -0.63
CA ASN A 91 -7.37 -10.23 -1.39
C ASN A 91 -6.57 -10.57 -2.68
N THR A 92 -6.31 -11.86 -2.90
CA THR A 92 -5.57 -12.38 -4.07
C THR A 92 -6.31 -13.42 -4.89
N ASP A 93 -7.61 -13.59 -4.66
CA ASP A 93 -8.40 -14.68 -5.24
C ASP A 93 -8.53 -14.57 -6.78
N ASN A 94 -8.26 -13.39 -7.33
CA ASN A 94 -8.40 -13.07 -8.76
C ASN A 94 -7.06 -12.88 -9.50
N LEU A 95 -5.93 -13.22 -8.87
CA LEU A 95 -4.58 -13.09 -9.46
C LEU A 95 -4.18 -14.27 -10.37
#